data_AF-A0A7G4RFP0-F1
#
_entry.id   AF-A0A7G4RFP0-F1
#
_cell.length_a   1.000
_cell.length_b   1.000
_cell.length_c   1.000
_cell.angle_alpha   90.00
_cell.angle_beta   90.00
_cell.angle_gamma   90.00
#
_symmetry.space_group_name_H-M   'P 1'
#
loop_
_entity.id
_entity.type
_entity.pdbx_description
1 polymer ?
#
loop_
_entity_poly.entity_id
_entity_poly.type
_entity_poly.pdbx_seq_one_letter_code
_entity_poly.pdbx_strand_id
1 'polypeptide(L)'
;MYSVPVKFLICLILFCSAVSYAEIADSILDNYQTNLDKLPIVRQEHFSIRMYRITGDKKHLNSVVDYVYFLSNKYQYLFSGLDQPELTLQKSKNLLLDANEKLAHKHKLRIKKISEYGDLFFYLYLLETTNKIFSYHLENSSLFPQTNTVIDILKTQVPRLEEFIVNEENIRIYGAQLVNYVYYLYDLNIVDLRKSYTKLFQQTFPDSMDSQLSEWEYEAKLYGMTHFITAASHYYQNFVNDDSFFWISDYFERNMEQIMERAENDVIAEVGVCLLLLNKKGSPGIKKIREHLETVYNPQHQMIPARTNSVDFIFGEHRNILTVMLFKWPERLMDGPFFSEELTLIPNIFTGAS
;
A
#
# COMPACT_ATOMS: atom_id res chain seq x y z
N MET A 1 22.41 61.31 -12.07
CA MET A 1 22.69 60.29 -11.04
C MET A 1 21.74 60.54 -9.89
N TYR A 2 20.74 59.67 -9.71
CA TYR A 2 20.38 59.05 -8.43
C TYR A 2 19.31 57.99 -8.73
N SER A 3 19.57 56.82 -8.18
CA SER A 3 19.07 55.48 -8.50
C SER A 3 17.64 55.22 -8.08
N VAL A 4 16.88 54.53 -8.93
CA VAL A 4 15.59 53.88 -8.62
C VAL A 4 15.84 52.68 -7.70
N PRO A 5 15.07 52.47 -6.62
CA PRO A 5 15.19 51.25 -5.83
C PRO A 5 14.34 50.13 -6.46
N VAL A 6 15.00 49.13 -7.03
CA VAL A 6 14.39 47.83 -7.33
C VAL A 6 14.23 47.09 -5.99
N LYS A 7 13.05 47.19 -5.38
CA LYS A 7 12.63 46.34 -4.25
C LYS A 7 11.23 45.80 -4.54
N PHE A 8 11.10 44.87 -5.48
CA PHE A 8 9.94 43.98 -5.58
C PHE A 8 10.28 42.84 -6.55
N LEU A 9 10.99 41.81 -6.08
CA LEU A 9 10.96 40.49 -6.75
C LEU A 9 11.51 39.36 -5.87
N ILE A 10 10.92 39.11 -4.70
CA ILE A 10 11.08 37.81 -4.00
C ILE A 10 9.71 37.43 -3.44
N CYS A 11 8.75 37.12 -4.32
CA CYS A 11 7.50 36.45 -3.94
C CYS A 11 6.93 35.55 -5.06
N LEU A 12 7.53 35.48 -6.26
CA LEU A 12 6.96 34.72 -7.39
C LEU A 12 7.41 33.25 -7.50
N ILE A 13 8.51 32.85 -6.86
CA ILE A 13 9.10 31.51 -7.11
C ILE A 13 8.37 30.39 -6.33
N LEU A 14 7.70 30.70 -5.22
CA LEU A 14 6.93 29.71 -4.45
C LEU A 14 5.54 29.44 -5.02
N PHE A 15 4.98 30.37 -5.81
CA PHE A 15 3.66 30.17 -6.44
C PHE A 15 3.75 29.34 -7.73
N CYS A 16 4.81 29.47 -8.52
CA CYS A 16 4.93 28.70 -9.78
C CYS A 16 5.11 27.19 -9.56
N SER A 17 5.81 26.78 -8.51
CA SER A 17 6.06 25.36 -8.21
C SER A 17 4.82 24.66 -7.64
N ALA A 18 4.03 25.34 -6.78
CA ALA A 18 2.78 24.79 -6.26
C ALA A 18 1.70 24.59 -7.35
N VAL A 19 1.67 25.49 -8.34
CA VAL A 19 0.78 25.37 -9.51
C VAL A 19 1.18 24.16 -10.38
N SER A 20 2.48 23.91 -10.56
CA SER A 20 2.99 22.75 -11.32
C SER A 20 2.61 21.40 -10.70
N TYR A 21 2.76 21.21 -9.37
CA TYR A 21 2.43 19.93 -8.73
C TYR A 21 0.93 19.60 -8.80
N ALA A 22 0.06 20.58 -8.58
CA ALA A 22 -1.38 20.37 -8.66
C ALA A 22 -1.80 19.97 -10.09
N GLU A 23 -1.24 20.62 -11.11
CA GLU A 23 -1.51 20.32 -12.53
C GLU A 23 -1.03 18.91 -12.92
N ILE A 24 0.16 18.50 -12.48
CA ILE A 24 0.66 17.13 -12.71
C ILE A 24 -0.26 16.12 -12.04
N ALA A 25 -0.63 16.34 -10.78
CA ALA A 25 -1.51 15.45 -10.06
C ALA A 25 -2.90 15.33 -10.71
N ASP A 26 -3.47 16.45 -11.17
CA ASP A 26 -4.75 16.46 -11.88
C ASP A 26 -4.65 15.72 -13.22
N SER A 27 -3.57 15.92 -13.98
CA SER A 27 -3.36 15.20 -15.23
C SER A 27 -3.20 13.69 -15.03
N ILE A 28 -2.51 13.25 -13.97
CA ILE A 28 -2.39 11.82 -13.63
C ILE A 28 -3.76 11.28 -13.21
N LEU A 29 -4.46 12.02 -12.35
CA LEU A 29 -5.78 11.65 -11.84
C LEU A 29 -6.79 11.47 -12.99
N ASP A 30 -6.82 12.40 -13.93
CA ASP A 30 -7.70 12.36 -15.10
C ASP A 30 -7.41 11.14 -15.99
N ASN A 31 -6.13 10.84 -16.22
CA ASN A 31 -5.73 9.66 -16.99
C ASN A 31 -6.23 8.36 -16.35
N TYR A 32 -6.02 8.19 -15.04
CA TYR A 32 -6.46 6.97 -14.34
C TYR A 32 -7.97 6.89 -14.16
N GLN A 33 -8.67 8.00 -13.92
CA GLN A 33 -10.14 8.01 -13.83
C GLN A 33 -10.80 7.70 -15.17
N THR A 34 -10.29 8.28 -16.26
CA THR A 34 -10.84 8.07 -17.62
C THR A 34 -10.61 6.64 -18.12
N ASN A 35 -9.56 5.97 -17.64
CA ASN A 35 -9.15 4.64 -18.08
C ASN A 35 -9.25 3.59 -16.95
N LEU A 36 -10.07 3.85 -15.93
CA LEU A 36 -10.16 3.01 -14.73
C LEU A 36 -10.56 1.56 -15.08
N ASP A 37 -11.46 1.41 -16.05
CA ASP A 37 -11.95 0.13 -16.57
C ASP A 37 -10.86 -0.76 -17.19
N LYS A 38 -9.74 -0.17 -17.62
CA LYS A 38 -8.58 -0.91 -18.15
C LYS A 38 -7.74 -1.56 -17.05
N LEU A 39 -7.90 -1.14 -15.79
CA LEU A 39 -7.21 -1.77 -14.68
C LEU A 39 -7.93 -3.07 -14.27
N PRO A 40 -7.19 -4.11 -13.86
CA PRO A 40 -7.78 -5.24 -13.14
C PRO A 40 -8.55 -4.77 -11.90
N ILE A 41 -9.62 -5.48 -11.53
CA ILE A 41 -10.51 -5.09 -10.43
C ILE A 41 -9.80 -4.75 -9.11
N VAL A 42 -8.74 -5.49 -8.77
CA VAL A 42 -7.93 -5.24 -7.57
C VAL A 42 -7.22 -3.89 -7.65
N ARG A 43 -6.74 -3.49 -8.83
CA ARG A 43 -6.08 -2.19 -9.03
C ARG A 43 -7.08 -1.05 -9.13
N GLN A 44 -8.28 -1.30 -9.67
CA GLN A 44 -9.37 -0.32 -9.62
C GLN A 44 -9.73 0.03 -8.18
N GLU A 45 -9.92 -0.98 -7.33
CA GLU A 45 -10.15 -0.77 -5.89
C GLU A 45 -8.98 -0.04 -5.25
N HIS A 46 -7.76 -0.48 -5.52
CA HIS A 46 -6.55 0.06 -4.92
C HIS A 46 -6.38 1.57 -5.17
N PHE A 47 -6.66 2.01 -6.41
CA PHE A 47 -6.68 3.41 -6.80
C PHE A 47 -7.84 4.16 -6.10
N SER A 48 -9.03 3.59 -6.20
CA SER A 48 -10.29 4.17 -5.75
C SER A 48 -10.34 4.40 -4.25
N ILE A 49 -9.93 3.40 -3.45
CA ILE A 49 -9.93 3.52 -1.99
C ILE A 49 -8.96 4.58 -1.50
N ARG A 50 -7.79 4.71 -2.14
CA ARG A 50 -6.83 5.77 -1.81
C ARG A 50 -7.39 7.14 -2.11
N MET A 51 -8.00 7.30 -3.29
CA MET A 51 -8.68 8.55 -3.65
C MET A 51 -9.76 8.91 -2.65
N TYR A 52 -10.62 7.96 -2.24
CA TYR A 52 -11.59 8.18 -1.17
C TYR A 52 -10.91 8.63 0.13
N ARG A 53 -9.85 7.94 0.57
CA ARG A 53 -9.15 8.26 1.82
C ARG A 53 -8.51 9.65 1.85
N ILE A 54 -8.11 10.19 0.71
CA ILE A 54 -7.53 11.54 0.62
C ILE A 54 -8.52 12.65 0.22
N THR A 55 -9.70 12.32 -0.31
CA THR A 55 -10.67 13.33 -0.78
C THR A 55 -12.00 13.32 -0.02
N GLY A 56 -12.40 12.17 0.52
CA GLY A 56 -13.76 11.93 1.03
C GLY A 56 -14.84 11.87 -0.06
N ASP A 57 -14.48 11.93 -1.34
CA ASP A 57 -15.45 11.93 -2.44
C ASP A 57 -15.98 10.52 -2.69
N LYS A 58 -17.27 10.33 -2.40
CA LYS A 58 -17.96 9.04 -2.52
C LYS A 58 -18.03 8.52 -3.96
N LYS A 59 -17.82 9.35 -4.98
CA LYS A 59 -17.76 8.87 -6.38
C LYS A 59 -16.65 7.84 -6.59
N HIS A 60 -15.62 7.87 -5.75
CA HIS A 60 -14.53 6.90 -5.79
C HIS A 60 -14.94 5.53 -5.23
N LEU A 61 -16.09 5.38 -4.57
CA LEU A 61 -16.46 4.11 -3.95
C LEU A 61 -17.02 3.08 -4.94
N ASN A 62 -17.38 3.46 -6.17
CA ASN A 62 -18.01 2.55 -7.14
C ASN A 62 -17.18 1.28 -7.39
N SER A 63 -15.90 1.41 -7.76
CA SER A 63 -15.03 0.25 -7.97
C SER A 63 -14.69 -0.50 -6.68
N VAL A 64 -14.83 0.14 -5.52
CA VAL A 64 -14.67 -0.53 -4.22
C VAL A 64 -15.86 -1.48 -3.99
N VAL A 65 -17.08 -1.10 -4.39
CA VAL A 65 -18.26 -1.98 -4.33
C VAL A 65 -18.09 -3.20 -5.22
N ASP A 66 -17.67 -3.01 -6.47
CA ASP A 66 -17.40 -4.15 -7.38
C ASP A 66 -16.36 -5.10 -6.79
N TYR A 67 -15.30 -4.54 -6.19
CA TYR A 67 -14.30 -5.33 -5.50
C TYR A 67 -14.85 -6.07 -4.28
N VAL A 68 -15.80 -5.51 -3.52
CA VAL A 68 -16.43 -6.21 -2.39
C VAL A 68 -17.14 -7.49 -2.84
N TYR A 69 -17.84 -7.46 -3.97
CA TYR A 69 -18.44 -8.68 -4.54
C TYR A 69 -17.40 -9.70 -5.01
N PHE A 70 -16.30 -9.21 -5.60
CA PHE A 70 -15.18 -10.08 -5.93
C PHE A 70 -14.52 -10.69 -4.67
N LEU A 71 -14.37 -9.90 -3.61
CA LEU A 71 -13.85 -10.32 -2.32
C LEU A 71 -14.76 -11.35 -1.65
N SER A 72 -16.10 -11.22 -1.77
CA SER A 72 -17.03 -12.20 -1.20
C SER A 72 -16.90 -13.57 -1.86
N ASN A 73 -16.65 -13.62 -3.19
CA ASN A 73 -16.38 -14.88 -3.88
C ASN A 73 -15.07 -15.52 -3.40
N LYS A 74 -14.01 -14.73 -3.22
CA LYS A 74 -12.76 -15.21 -2.63
C LYS A 74 -12.95 -15.73 -1.21
N TYR A 75 -13.68 -14.99 -0.39
CA TYR A 75 -13.98 -15.39 0.97
C TYR A 75 -14.73 -16.73 1.00
N GLN A 76 -15.79 -16.90 0.22
CA GLN A 76 -16.55 -18.16 0.14
C GLN A 76 -15.69 -19.32 -0.37
N TYR A 77 -14.81 -19.05 -1.35
CA TYR A 77 -13.84 -20.04 -1.81
C TYR A 77 -12.92 -20.50 -0.67
N LEU A 78 -12.38 -19.60 0.15
CA LEU A 78 -11.54 -20.00 1.27
C LEU A 78 -12.37 -20.70 2.36
N PHE A 79 -13.49 -20.09 2.75
CA PHE A 79 -14.37 -20.53 3.83
C PHE A 79 -14.81 -21.98 3.68
N SER A 80 -15.20 -22.39 2.47
CA SER A 80 -15.60 -23.78 2.17
C SER A 80 -14.50 -24.83 2.39
N GLY A 81 -13.24 -24.43 2.61
CA GLY A 81 -12.11 -25.34 2.85
C GLY A 81 -11.75 -25.54 4.31
N LEU A 82 -12.28 -24.71 5.23
CA LEU A 82 -11.74 -24.58 6.59
C LEU A 82 -11.78 -25.87 7.42
N ASP A 83 -12.81 -26.68 7.24
CA ASP A 83 -12.98 -27.94 7.98
C ASP A 83 -12.44 -29.16 7.22
N GLN A 84 -11.73 -28.96 6.11
CA GLN A 84 -11.27 -30.03 5.21
C GLN A 84 -9.78 -29.87 4.89
N PRO A 85 -8.88 -30.57 5.62
CA PRO A 85 -7.43 -30.44 5.45
C PRO A 85 -6.94 -30.69 4.03
N GLU A 86 -7.45 -31.73 3.34
CA GLU A 86 -7.04 -32.00 1.95
C GLU A 86 -7.45 -30.87 1.00
N LEU A 87 -8.66 -30.33 1.19
CA LEU A 87 -9.17 -29.23 0.38
C LEU A 87 -8.40 -27.94 0.67
N THR A 88 -8.05 -27.67 1.93
CA THR A 88 -7.21 -26.53 2.32
C THR A 88 -5.84 -26.59 1.65
N LEU A 89 -5.19 -27.76 1.65
CA LEU A 89 -3.91 -27.95 0.95
C LEU A 89 -4.05 -27.79 -0.57
N GLN A 90 -5.13 -28.30 -1.17
CA GLN A 90 -5.41 -28.13 -2.59
C GLN A 90 -5.60 -26.65 -2.96
N LYS A 91 -6.39 -25.92 -2.16
CA LYS A 91 -6.62 -24.48 -2.35
C LYS A 91 -5.33 -23.68 -2.19
N SER A 92 -4.51 -24.00 -1.20
CA SER A 92 -3.16 -23.41 -1.03
C SER A 92 -2.33 -23.56 -2.31
N LYS A 93 -2.29 -24.76 -2.90
CA LYS A 93 -1.56 -25.02 -4.16
C LYS A 93 -2.13 -24.23 -5.34
N ASN A 94 -3.46 -24.15 -5.47
CA ASN A 94 -4.09 -23.38 -6.54
C ASN A 94 -3.77 -21.89 -6.43
N LEU A 95 -3.84 -21.33 -5.22
CA LEU A 95 -3.47 -19.92 -4.97
C LEU A 95 -2.01 -19.64 -5.36
N LEU A 96 -1.09 -20.59 -5.12
CA LEU A 96 0.31 -20.46 -5.55
C LEU A 96 0.47 -20.53 -7.08
N LEU A 97 -0.39 -21.28 -7.78
CA LEU A 97 -0.39 -21.40 -9.23
C LEU A 97 -1.01 -20.18 -9.92
N ASP A 98 -2.08 -19.61 -9.37
CA ASP A 98 -2.72 -18.40 -9.90
C ASP A 98 -1.80 -17.18 -9.78
N ALA A 99 -0.89 -17.19 -8.81
CA ALA A 99 0.14 -16.18 -8.66
C ALA A 99 1.21 -16.21 -9.80
N ASN A 100 1.14 -17.16 -10.74
CA ASN A 100 2.26 -17.58 -11.59
C ASN A 100 2.30 -16.99 -13.02
N GLU A 101 1.45 -16.04 -13.39
CA GLU A 101 1.51 -15.44 -14.74
C GLU A 101 2.54 -14.29 -14.83
N LYS A 102 3.69 -14.60 -15.46
CA LYS A 102 4.84 -13.73 -15.80
C LYS A 102 5.73 -13.27 -14.64
N LEU A 103 6.38 -14.22 -13.95
CA LEU A 103 7.09 -13.88 -12.73
C LEU A 103 8.58 -13.54 -12.89
N ALA A 104 8.91 -12.34 -12.41
CA ALA A 104 10.25 -11.95 -11.97
C ALA A 104 10.80 -12.92 -10.91
N HIS A 105 12.14 -13.03 -10.83
CA HIS A 105 12.86 -13.96 -9.94
C HIS A 105 12.35 -13.96 -8.47
N LYS A 106 12.05 -12.78 -7.93
CA LYS A 106 11.52 -12.55 -6.57
C LYS A 106 10.26 -13.37 -6.26
N HIS A 107 9.32 -13.45 -7.19
CA HIS A 107 8.06 -14.13 -6.93
C HIS A 107 8.24 -15.67 -6.96
N LYS A 108 9.14 -16.18 -7.81
CA LYS A 108 9.50 -17.61 -7.78
C LYS A 108 10.13 -18.03 -6.45
N LEU A 109 10.99 -17.17 -5.88
CA LEU A 109 11.57 -17.38 -4.55
C LEU A 109 10.49 -17.40 -3.46
N ARG A 110 9.52 -16.48 -3.51
CA ARG A 110 8.37 -16.47 -2.58
C ARG A 110 7.58 -17.77 -2.65
N ILE A 111 7.11 -18.16 -3.84
CA ILE A 111 6.35 -19.41 -4.03
C ILE A 111 7.12 -20.61 -3.48
N LYS A 112 8.41 -20.72 -3.84
CA LYS A 112 9.27 -21.79 -3.32
C LYS A 112 9.29 -21.78 -1.80
N LYS A 113 9.57 -20.62 -1.20
CA LYS A 113 9.74 -20.50 0.25
C LYS A 113 8.46 -20.82 1.01
N ILE A 114 7.31 -20.28 0.61
CA ILE A 114 6.05 -20.57 1.33
C ILE A 114 5.58 -22.01 1.12
N SER A 115 5.94 -22.64 -0.01
CA SER A 115 5.60 -24.05 -0.23
C SER A 115 6.24 -25.01 0.77
N GLU A 116 7.35 -24.61 1.41
CA GLU A 116 8.00 -25.35 2.51
C GLU A 116 7.11 -25.41 3.76
N TYR A 117 6.12 -24.52 3.89
CA TYR A 117 5.18 -24.42 5.02
C TYR A 117 3.82 -25.10 4.74
N GLY A 118 3.72 -25.89 3.67
CA GLY A 118 2.52 -26.67 3.35
C GLY A 118 1.31 -25.82 2.99
N ASP A 119 0.25 -25.89 3.79
CA ASP A 119 -0.99 -25.13 3.58
C ASP A 119 -0.95 -23.70 4.16
N LEU A 120 0.20 -23.23 4.67
CA LEU A 120 0.29 -21.91 5.31
C LEU A 120 -0.12 -20.75 4.38
N PHE A 121 0.12 -20.88 3.06
CA PHE A 121 -0.29 -19.85 2.11
C PHE A 121 -1.81 -19.63 2.08
N PHE A 122 -2.61 -20.68 2.31
CA PHE A 122 -4.05 -20.56 2.47
C PHE A 122 -4.41 -19.67 3.66
N TYR A 123 -3.77 -19.86 4.82
CA TYR A 123 -4.04 -19.07 6.02
C TYR A 123 -3.54 -17.62 5.91
N LEU A 124 -2.43 -17.38 5.22
CA LEU A 124 -1.98 -16.01 4.91
C LEU A 124 -2.97 -15.28 4.00
N TYR A 125 -3.51 -15.99 3.00
CA TYR A 125 -4.52 -15.43 2.09
C TYR A 125 -5.86 -15.18 2.81
N LEU A 126 -6.22 -16.07 3.74
CA LEU A 126 -7.37 -15.91 4.64
C LEU A 126 -7.20 -14.72 5.58
N LEU A 127 -6.00 -14.53 6.15
CA LEU A 127 -5.65 -13.38 6.99
C LEU A 127 -5.79 -12.07 6.21
N GLU A 128 -5.21 -11.98 5.00
CA GLU A 128 -5.33 -10.79 4.15
C GLU A 128 -6.78 -10.48 3.79
N THR A 129 -7.54 -11.50 3.38
CA THR A 129 -8.97 -11.38 3.03
C THR A 129 -9.78 -10.89 4.24
N THR A 130 -9.56 -11.48 5.41
CA THR A 130 -10.25 -11.13 6.66
C THR A 130 -9.91 -9.71 7.10
N ASN A 131 -8.64 -9.32 7.00
CA ASN A 131 -8.23 -7.94 7.32
C ASN A 131 -8.88 -6.93 6.37
N LYS A 132 -8.98 -7.24 5.08
CA LYS A 132 -9.66 -6.36 4.11
C LYS A 132 -11.15 -6.19 4.45
N ILE A 133 -11.84 -7.25 4.84
CA ILE A 133 -13.24 -7.21 5.32
C ILE A 133 -13.37 -6.27 6.52
N PHE A 134 -12.47 -6.41 7.51
CA PHE A 134 -12.43 -5.55 8.70
C PHE A 134 -12.14 -4.08 8.36
N SER A 135 -11.20 -3.82 7.45
CA SER A 135 -10.86 -2.45 7.03
C SER A 135 -12.00 -1.69 6.35
N TYR A 136 -13.05 -2.42 5.96
CA TYR A 136 -14.28 -1.91 5.34
C TYR A 136 -15.51 -2.07 6.24
N HIS A 137 -15.33 -2.53 7.49
CA HIS A 137 -16.40 -2.73 8.45
C HIS A 137 -17.51 -3.66 7.94
N LEU A 138 -17.12 -4.73 7.21
CA LEU A 138 -18.01 -5.68 6.56
C LEU A 138 -18.17 -7.00 7.31
N GLU A 139 -17.57 -7.13 8.49
CA GLU A 139 -17.54 -8.38 9.24
C GLU A 139 -18.92 -8.91 9.66
N ASN A 140 -19.93 -8.02 9.77
CA ASN A 140 -21.31 -8.37 10.08
C ASN A 140 -22.21 -8.45 8.83
N SER A 141 -21.65 -8.30 7.62
CA SER A 141 -22.39 -8.37 6.37
C SER A 141 -22.75 -9.81 5.99
N SER A 142 -23.89 -10.00 5.34
CA SER A 142 -24.30 -11.28 4.76
C SER A 142 -23.36 -11.79 3.66
N LEU A 143 -22.55 -10.91 3.07
CA LEU A 143 -21.52 -11.27 2.09
C LEU A 143 -20.35 -12.05 2.72
N PHE A 144 -20.12 -11.87 4.02
CA PHE A 144 -18.99 -12.44 4.76
C PHE A 144 -19.48 -13.13 6.04
N PRO A 145 -20.27 -14.21 5.92
CA PRO A 145 -20.81 -14.89 7.10
C PRO A 145 -19.69 -15.54 7.92
N GLN A 146 -19.85 -15.57 9.25
CA GLN A 146 -18.96 -16.30 10.17
C GLN A 146 -17.50 -15.82 10.18
N THR A 147 -17.27 -14.53 9.94
CA THR A 147 -15.95 -13.87 10.05
C THR A 147 -15.29 -14.07 11.41
N ASN A 148 -16.05 -14.05 12.50
CA ASN A 148 -15.51 -14.35 13.84
C ASN A 148 -14.97 -15.79 13.96
N THR A 149 -15.66 -16.77 13.37
CA THR A 149 -15.18 -18.17 13.31
C THR A 149 -13.86 -18.26 12.53
N VAL A 150 -13.73 -17.51 11.43
CA VAL A 150 -12.48 -17.42 10.66
C VAL A 150 -11.34 -16.86 11.50
N ILE A 151 -11.58 -15.80 12.28
CA ILE A 151 -10.58 -15.23 13.20
C ILE A 151 -10.15 -16.27 14.23
N ASP A 152 -11.09 -17.03 14.81
CA ASP A 152 -10.73 -18.07 15.79
C ASP A 152 -9.91 -19.20 15.17
N ILE A 153 -10.15 -19.56 13.91
CA ILE A 153 -9.29 -20.50 13.16
C ILE A 153 -7.90 -19.91 12.93
N LEU A 154 -7.79 -18.64 12.56
CA LEU A 154 -6.48 -17.98 12.40
C LEU A 154 -5.69 -17.94 13.71
N LYS A 155 -6.35 -17.78 14.87
CA LYS A 155 -5.71 -17.88 16.19
C LYS A 155 -5.08 -19.25 16.43
N THR A 156 -5.67 -20.33 15.93
CA THR A 156 -5.04 -21.67 16.06
C THR A 156 -3.78 -21.82 15.22
N GLN A 157 -3.58 -20.97 14.20
CA GLN A 157 -2.42 -21.01 13.32
C GLN A 157 -1.28 -20.10 13.77
N VAL A 158 -1.45 -19.34 14.88
CA VAL A 158 -0.45 -18.38 15.38
C VAL A 158 0.98 -18.94 15.44
N PRO A 159 1.24 -20.16 15.98
CA PRO A 159 2.61 -20.68 16.02
C PRO A 159 3.28 -20.78 14.64
N ARG A 160 2.51 -21.18 13.61
CA ARG A 160 3.01 -21.34 12.24
C ARG A 160 3.15 -20.00 11.52
N LEU A 161 2.21 -19.08 11.78
CA LEU A 161 2.25 -17.72 11.25
C LEU A 161 3.45 -16.97 11.83
N GLU A 162 3.69 -17.05 13.14
CA GLU A 162 4.82 -16.43 13.80
C GLU A 162 6.16 -17.01 13.31
N GLU A 163 6.27 -18.33 13.17
CA GLU A 163 7.46 -18.99 12.61
C GLU A 163 7.82 -18.46 11.20
N PHE A 164 6.81 -18.22 10.37
CA PHE A 164 7.01 -17.70 9.03
C PHE A 164 7.31 -16.19 9.02
N ILE A 165 6.58 -15.40 9.81
CA ILE A 165 6.66 -13.93 9.82
C ILE A 165 7.93 -13.44 10.53
N VAL A 166 8.29 -14.03 11.66
CA VAL A 166 9.44 -13.63 12.49
C VAL A 166 10.66 -14.47 12.10
N ASN A 167 11.03 -14.40 10.82
CA ASN A 167 12.14 -15.15 10.24
C ASN A 167 12.98 -14.24 9.34
N GLU A 168 14.30 -14.20 9.57
CA GLU A 168 15.21 -13.29 8.85
C GLU A 168 15.20 -13.52 7.33
N GLU A 169 15.24 -14.78 6.89
CA GLU A 169 15.25 -15.13 5.47
C GLU A 169 13.94 -14.68 4.81
N ASN A 170 12.81 -14.91 5.48
CA ASN A 170 11.51 -14.49 4.98
C ASN A 170 11.39 -12.97 4.95
N ILE A 171 11.93 -12.24 5.93
CA ILE A 171 11.98 -10.77 5.91
C ILE A 171 12.69 -10.25 4.67
N ARG A 172 13.83 -10.84 4.28
CA ARG A 172 14.55 -10.46 3.05
C ARG A 172 13.74 -10.71 1.79
N ILE A 173 12.96 -11.78 1.75
CA ILE A 173 12.19 -12.20 0.56
C ILE A 173 10.85 -11.44 0.42
N TYR A 174 10.15 -11.26 1.53
CA TYR A 174 8.77 -10.77 1.56
C TYR A 174 8.66 -9.28 1.89
N GLY A 175 9.63 -8.72 2.64
CA GLY A 175 9.72 -7.29 2.96
C GLY A 175 8.41 -6.72 3.50
N ALA A 176 7.85 -5.73 2.79
CA ALA A 176 6.55 -5.10 3.06
C ALA A 176 5.39 -6.05 3.41
N GLN A 177 5.31 -7.22 2.79
CA GLN A 177 4.17 -8.13 3.01
C GLN A 177 4.13 -8.68 4.43
N LEU A 178 5.28 -8.98 5.05
CA LEU A 178 5.29 -9.48 6.43
C LEU A 178 4.96 -8.36 7.42
N VAL A 179 5.33 -7.11 7.12
CA VAL A 179 4.92 -5.96 7.92
C VAL A 179 3.39 -5.86 7.92
N ASN A 180 2.75 -5.97 6.76
CA ASN A 180 1.29 -6.00 6.69
C ASN A 180 0.70 -7.11 7.56
N TYR A 181 1.21 -8.35 7.47
CA TYR A 181 0.69 -9.46 8.28
C TYR A 181 0.82 -9.21 9.79
N VAL A 182 1.92 -8.59 10.23
CA VAL A 182 2.10 -8.21 11.64
C VAL A 182 1.00 -7.26 12.11
N TYR A 183 0.63 -6.28 11.30
CA TYR A 183 -0.47 -5.36 11.62
C TYR A 183 -1.84 -6.01 11.46
N TYR A 184 -2.05 -6.88 10.47
CA TYR A 184 -3.31 -7.62 10.32
C TYR A 184 -3.60 -8.48 11.54
N LEU A 185 -2.59 -9.18 12.07
CA LEU A 185 -2.72 -9.98 13.28
C LEU A 185 -3.04 -9.13 14.51
N TYR A 186 -2.49 -7.92 14.58
CA TYR A 186 -2.78 -6.98 15.65
C TYR A 186 -4.20 -6.39 15.53
N ASP A 187 -4.57 -5.88 14.36
CA ASP A 187 -5.86 -5.23 14.08
C ASP A 187 -7.03 -6.21 14.28
N LEU A 188 -6.84 -7.49 13.94
CA LEU A 188 -7.83 -8.55 14.16
C LEU A 188 -7.80 -9.15 15.58
N ASN A 189 -6.98 -8.60 16.49
CA ASN A 189 -6.81 -9.09 17.86
C ASN A 189 -6.47 -10.59 17.94
N ILE A 190 -5.57 -11.05 17.06
CA ILE A 190 -5.07 -12.43 17.00
C ILE A 190 -3.78 -12.56 17.83
N VAL A 191 -2.76 -11.75 17.52
CA VAL A 191 -1.47 -11.69 18.24
C VAL A 191 -0.75 -10.38 17.91
N ASP A 192 -0.06 -9.78 18.88
CA ASP A 192 0.79 -8.61 18.66
C ASP A 192 2.26 -9.00 18.45
N LEU A 193 2.68 -9.04 17.19
CA LEU A 193 4.07 -9.32 16.79
C LEU A 193 4.89 -8.06 16.49
N ARG A 194 4.34 -6.85 16.68
CA ARG A 194 4.98 -5.61 16.21
C ARG A 194 6.36 -5.42 16.81
N LYS A 195 6.50 -5.59 18.13
CA LYS A 195 7.77 -5.38 18.84
C LYS A 195 8.87 -6.37 18.41
N SER A 196 8.55 -7.67 18.38
CA SER A 196 9.52 -8.71 18.00
C SER A 196 9.91 -8.57 16.53
N TYR A 197 8.93 -8.32 15.66
CA TYR A 197 9.17 -8.13 14.24
C TYR A 197 9.99 -6.86 13.95
N THR A 198 9.68 -5.70 14.56
CA THR A 198 10.48 -4.47 14.39
C THR A 198 11.94 -4.70 14.76
N LYS A 199 12.20 -5.37 15.89
CA LYS A 199 13.56 -5.69 16.32
C LYS A 199 14.27 -6.57 15.29
N LEU A 200 13.62 -7.63 14.80
CA LEU A 200 14.22 -8.53 13.83
C LEU A 200 14.45 -7.82 12.50
N PHE A 201 13.50 -7.01 12.03
CA PHE A 201 13.63 -6.22 10.80
C PHE A 201 14.86 -5.29 10.83
N GLN A 202 15.07 -4.57 11.93
CA GLN A 202 16.24 -3.71 12.12
C GLN A 202 17.55 -4.50 12.17
N GLN A 203 17.53 -5.73 12.69
CA GLN A 203 18.69 -6.62 12.69
C GLN A 203 18.97 -7.21 11.30
N THR A 204 17.93 -7.49 10.51
CA THR A 204 18.05 -7.96 9.13
C THR A 204 18.59 -6.87 8.22
N PHE A 205 18.18 -5.62 8.43
CA PHE A 205 18.55 -4.46 7.62
C PHE A 205 19.16 -3.31 8.44
N PRO A 206 20.33 -3.51 9.08
CA PRO A 206 20.98 -2.44 9.83
C PRO A 206 21.50 -1.36 8.87
N ASP A 207 21.27 -0.08 9.20
CA ASP A 207 21.65 1.07 8.36
C ASP A 207 23.13 1.09 7.96
N SER A 208 24.01 0.63 8.84
CA SER A 208 25.46 0.56 8.56
C SER A 208 25.83 -0.39 7.42
N MET A 209 24.90 -1.23 6.96
CA MET A 209 25.14 -2.24 5.92
C MET A 209 24.50 -1.88 4.58
N ASP A 210 23.91 -0.68 4.43
CA ASP A 210 23.17 -0.30 3.21
C ASP A 210 24.01 -0.34 1.94
N SER A 211 25.31 -0.05 2.04
CA SER A 211 26.26 -0.13 0.92
C SER A 211 26.57 -1.56 0.47
N GLN A 212 26.24 -2.55 1.29
CA GLN A 212 26.45 -3.98 1.02
C GLN A 212 25.16 -4.66 0.53
N LEU A 213 24.01 -4.00 0.69
CA LEU A 213 22.73 -4.52 0.18
C LEU A 213 22.72 -4.43 -1.34
N SER A 214 22.29 -5.51 -1.98
CA SER A 214 21.89 -5.46 -3.39
C SER A 214 20.74 -4.45 -3.60
N GLU A 215 20.54 -3.98 -4.83
CA GLU A 215 19.41 -3.08 -5.14
C GLU A 215 18.08 -3.66 -4.67
N TRP A 216 17.88 -4.97 -4.87
CA TRP A 216 16.68 -5.66 -4.44
C TRP A 216 16.50 -5.70 -2.91
N GLU A 217 17.57 -5.93 -2.16
CA GLU A 217 17.50 -5.94 -0.69
C GLU A 217 17.31 -4.54 -0.12
N TYR A 218 17.97 -3.54 -0.71
CA TYR A 218 17.78 -2.14 -0.34
C TYR A 218 16.34 -1.69 -0.60
N GLU A 219 15.78 -2.05 -1.75
CA GLU A 219 14.38 -1.79 -2.08
C GLU A 219 13.43 -2.54 -1.11
N ALA A 220 13.73 -3.78 -0.75
CA ALA A 220 12.95 -4.55 0.23
C ALA A 220 12.98 -3.90 1.64
N LYS A 221 14.13 -3.35 2.06
CA LYS A 221 14.27 -2.56 3.28
C LYS A 221 13.37 -1.32 3.23
N LEU A 222 13.45 -0.53 2.17
CA LEU A 222 12.66 0.70 2.04
C LEU A 222 11.16 0.40 2.02
N TYR A 223 10.72 -0.58 1.24
CA TYR A 223 9.32 -1.04 1.24
C TYR A 223 8.87 -1.54 2.61
N GLY A 224 9.75 -2.25 3.35
CA GLY A 224 9.44 -2.66 4.71
C GLY A 224 9.20 -1.44 5.62
N MET A 225 10.09 -0.45 5.57
CA MET A 225 9.98 0.80 6.33
C MET A 225 8.71 1.58 5.99
N THR A 226 8.39 1.76 4.70
CA THR A 226 7.16 2.46 4.30
C THR A 226 5.92 1.71 4.80
N HIS A 227 5.93 0.37 4.73
CA HIS A 227 4.81 -0.44 5.21
C HIS A 227 4.60 -0.42 6.72
N PHE A 228 5.62 -0.14 7.53
CA PHE A 228 5.40 0.10 8.97
C PHE A 228 4.50 1.31 9.18
N ILE A 229 4.73 2.39 8.42
CA ILE A 229 3.94 3.62 8.52
C ILE A 229 2.56 3.44 7.89
N THR A 230 2.49 2.87 6.68
CA THR A 230 1.20 2.70 6.01
C THR A 230 0.29 1.74 6.77
N ALA A 231 0.80 0.63 7.31
CA ALA A 231 -0.01 -0.27 8.13
C ALA A 231 -0.43 0.39 9.46
N ALA A 232 0.48 1.10 10.14
CA ALA A 232 0.14 1.85 11.37
C ALA A 232 -0.87 2.98 11.14
N SER A 233 -0.93 3.54 9.93
CA SER A 233 -1.95 4.53 9.53
C SER A 233 -3.31 3.90 9.21
N HIS A 234 -3.45 2.58 9.40
CA HIS A 234 -4.54 1.77 8.86
C HIS A 234 -4.76 2.04 7.37
N TYR A 235 -3.66 2.07 6.61
CA TYR A 235 -3.66 2.34 5.17
C TYR A 235 -4.27 3.70 4.81
N TYR A 236 -3.70 4.79 5.34
CA TYR A 236 -4.09 6.18 5.06
C TYR A 236 -5.43 6.62 5.68
N GLN A 237 -5.92 5.92 6.70
CA GLN A 237 -7.12 6.34 7.44
C GLN A 237 -6.76 7.35 8.53
N ASN A 238 -5.55 7.27 9.08
CA ASN A 238 -5.10 8.08 10.20
C ASN A 238 -3.67 8.61 10.02
N PHE A 239 -3.38 9.77 10.62
CA PHE A 239 -1.99 10.18 10.82
C PHE A 239 -1.34 9.30 11.88
N VAL A 240 -0.01 9.17 11.82
CA VAL A 240 0.78 8.33 12.72
C VAL A 240 1.67 9.21 13.58
N ASN A 241 1.81 8.88 14.87
CA ASN A 241 2.74 9.57 15.76
C ASN A 241 4.19 9.23 15.36
N ASP A 242 4.98 10.26 15.07
CA ASP A 242 6.40 10.13 14.70
C ASP A 242 7.24 9.48 15.79
N ASP A 243 6.94 9.68 17.07
CA ASP A 243 7.76 9.15 18.18
C ASP A 243 7.90 7.61 18.11
N SER A 244 6.84 6.91 17.69
CA SER A 244 6.83 5.45 17.54
C SER A 244 7.64 4.96 16.33
N PHE A 245 7.90 5.85 15.37
CA PHE A 245 8.53 5.54 14.09
C PHE A 245 9.69 6.47 13.76
N PHE A 246 10.26 7.13 14.77
CA PHE A 246 11.33 8.11 14.58
C PHE A 246 12.53 7.51 13.85
N TRP A 247 12.85 6.24 14.14
CA TRP A 247 13.92 5.52 13.45
C TRP A 247 13.71 5.42 11.92
N ILE A 248 12.46 5.40 11.44
CA ILE A 248 12.12 5.39 10.02
C ILE A 248 12.22 6.80 9.45
N SER A 249 11.61 7.79 10.11
CA SER A 249 11.59 9.15 9.59
C SER A 249 12.98 9.79 9.58
N ASP A 250 13.76 9.57 10.64
CA ASP A 250 15.16 9.96 10.71
C ASP A 250 16.01 9.27 9.62
N TYR A 251 15.79 7.97 9.39
CA TYR A 251 16.46 7.25 8.31
C TYR A 251 16.14 7.84 6.93
N PHE A 252 14.86 8.13 6.64
CA PHE A 252 14.46 8.74 5.38
C PHE A 252 15.11 10.10 5.16
N GLU A 253 15.13 10.96 6.19
CA GLU A 253 15.73 12.30 6.08
C GLU A 253 17.26 12.24 5.90
N ARG A 254 17.96 11.41 6.68
CA ARG A 254 19.42 11.28 6.61
C ARG A 254 19.92 10.64 5.31
N ASN A 255 19.14 9.72 4.74
CA ASN A 255 19.55 8.93 3.57
C ASN A 255 18.81 9.32 2.29
N MET A 256 18.16 10.49 2.27
CA MET A 256 17.35 10.94 1.14
C MET A 256 18.10 10.86 -0.19
N GLU A 257 19.36 11.28 -0.25
CA GLU A 257 20.15 11.24 -1.49
C GLU A 257 20.36 9.80 -2.00
N GLN A 258 20.70 8.87 -1.11
CA GLN A 258 20.85 7.46 -1.47
C GLN A 258 19.50 6.83 -1.88
N ILE A 259 18.40 7.19 -1.21
CA ILE A 259 17.05 6.75 -1.59
C ILE A 259 16.72 7.24 -3.01
N MET A 260 16.95 8.52 -3.29
CA MET A 260 16.73 9.13 -4.61
C MET A 260 17.67 8.57 -5.68
N GLU A 261 18.83 8.06 -5.33
CA GLU A 261 19.77 7.45 -6.28
C GLU A 261 19.40 6.00 -6.63
N ARG A 262 18.90 5.22 -5.67
CA ARG A 262 18.77 3.75 -5.81
C ARG A 262 17.33 3.26 -5.97
N ALA A 263 16.37 3.90 -5.32
CA ALA A 263 15.02 3.35 -5.19
C ALA A 263 14.12 3.70 -6.39
N GLU A 264 13.29 2.76 -6.85
CA GLU A 264 12.29 3.02 -7.88
C GLU A 264 11.36 4.21 -7.52
N ASN A 265 10.78 4.83 -8.56
CA ASN A 265 9.97 6.04 -8.39
C ASN A 265 8.71 5.80 -7.53
N ASP A 266 8.22 4.56 -7.43
CA ASP A 266 7.11 4.19 -6.52
C ASP A 266 7.56 4.24 -5.04
N VAL A 267 8.70 3.65 -4.71
CA VAL A 267 9.29 3.72 -3.36
C VAL A 267 9.59 5.15 -2.97
N ILE A 268 10.14 5.96 -3.88
CA ILE A 268 10.37 7.39 -3.68
C ILE A 268 9.06 8.11 -3.32
N ALA A 269 7.98 7.84 -4.05
CA ALA A 269 6.66 8.43 -3.75
C ALA A 269 6.12 7.93 -2.40
N GLU A 270 6.28 6.64 -2.07
CA GLU A 270 5.89 6.09 -0.77
C GLU A 270 6.62 6.74 0.40
N VAL A 271 7.93 6.97 0.30
CA VAL A 271 8.72 7.66 1.33
C VAL A 271 8.14 9.06 1.59
N GLY A 272 7.82 9.80 0.52
CA GLY A 272 7.18 11.11 0.64
C GLY A 272 5.83 11.05 1.32
N VAL A 273 4.97 10.09 0.95
CA VAL A 273 3.67 9.86 1.59
C VAL A 273 3.83 9.45 3.06
N CYS A 274 4.82 8.63 3.41
CA CYS A 274 5.09 8.24 4.79
C CYS A 274 5.50 9.44 5.66
N LEU A 275 6.33 10.34 5.15
CA LEU A 275 6.67 11.59 5.85
C LEU A 275 5.43 12.46 6.08
N LEU A 276 4.49 12.49 5.12
CA LEU A 276 3.20 13.19 5.28
C LEU A 276 2.29 12.52 6.32
N LEU A 277 2.22 11.19 6.35
CA LEU A 277 1.50 10.42 7.38
C LEU A 277 2.04 10.67 8.79
N LEU A 278 3.35 10.92 8.91
CA LEU A 278 4.03 11.29 10.15
C LEU A 278 3.94 12.79 10.45
N ASN A 279 3.07 13.51 9.74
CA ASN A 279 2.83 14.95 9.87
C ASN A 279 4.08 15.82 9.66
N LYS A 280 5.06 15.36 8.87
CA LYS A 280 6.30 16.10 8.53
C LYS A 280 6.15 16.97 7.29
N LYS A 281 5.03 17.69 7.13
CA LYS A 281 4.70 18.46 5.90
C LYS A 281 5.81 19.45 5.45
N GLY A 282 6.61 19.96 6.39
CA GLY A 282 7.73 20.87 6.13
C GLY A 282 9.09 20.18 5.90
N SER A 283 9.12 18.85 5.80
CA SER A 283 10.34 18.07 5.55
C SER A 283 11.06 18.52 4.27
N PRO A 284 12.39 18.78 4.32
CA PRO A 284 13.20 18.99 3.13
C PRO A 284 13.18 17.78 2.19
N GLY A 285 13.08 16.56 2.74
CA GLY A 285 12.92 15.32 1.98
C GLY A 285 11.69 15.33 1.07
N ILE A 286 10.53 15.75 1.58
CA ILE A 286 9.30 15.86 0.78
C ILE A 286 9.51 16.80 -0.43
N LYS A 287 10.17 17.93 -0.22
CA LYS A 287 10.46 18.87 -1.31
C LYS A 287 11.33 18.23 -2.39
N LYS A 288 12.44 17.58 -2.01
CA LYS A 288 13.34 16.88 -2.94
C LYS A 288 12.60 15.80 -3.75
N ILE A 289 11.74 15.04 -3.08
CA ILE A 289 10.92 14.00 -3.73
C ILE A 289 9.96 14.61 -4.75
N ARG A 290 9.27 15.70 -4.40
CA ARG A 290 8.35 16.37 -5.33
C ARG A 290 9.05 16.92 -6.56
N GLU A 291 10.19 17.59 -6.38
CA GLU A 291 11.02 18.12 -7.47
C GLU A 291 11.51 17.02 -8.41
N HIS A 292 11.92 15.87 -7.87
CA HIS A 292 12.30 14.71 -8.67
C HIS A 292 11.13 14.16 -9.47
N LEU A 293 9.98 13.93 -8.83
CA LEU A 293 8.80 13.38 -9.50
C LEU A 293 8.24 14.33 -10.57
N GLU A 294 8.30 15.64 -10.35
CA GLU A 294 8.03 16.64 -11.39
C GLU A 294 9.00 16.51 -12.56
N THR A 295 10.29 16.34 -12.30
CA THR A 295 11.33 16.22 -13.35
C THR A 295 11.14 14.97 -14.21
N VAL A 296 10.71 13.85 -13.63
CA VAL A 296 10.52 12.59 -14.36
C VAL A 296 9.11 12.41 -14.92
N TYR A 297 8.18 13.33 -14.63
CA TYR A 297 6.82 13.27 -15.14
C TYR A 297 6.79 13.21 -16.67
N ASN A 298 6.03 12.27 -17.22
CA ASN A 298 5.86 12.12 -18.66
C ASN A 298 4.54 12.76 -19.09
N PRO A 299 4.54 13.97 -19.71
CA PRO A 299 3.32 14.66 -20.10
C PRO A 299 2.57 13.97 -21.25
N GLN A 300 3.26 13.19 -22.10
CA GLN A 300 2.63 12.46 -23.19
C GLN A 300 1.75 11.30 -22.67
N HIS A 301 2.23 10.62 -21.63
CA HIS A 301 1.52 9.50 -21.00
C HIS A 301 0.76 9.88 -19.73
N GLN A 302 0.84 11.15 -19.33
CA GLN A 302 0.19 11.70 -18.13
C GLN A 302 0.46 10.83 -16.89
N MET A 303 1.72 10.46 -16.69
CA MET A 303 2.12 9.58 -15.59
C MET A 303 3.59 9.73 -15.22
N ILE A 304 3.93 9.33 -14.01
CA ILE A 304 5.31 9.03 -13.61
C ILE A 304 5.70 7.66 -14.20
N PRO A 305 6.77 7.56 -15.01
CA PRO A 305 7.27 6.30 -15.54
C PRO A 305 8.11 5.56 -14.49
N ALA A 306 8.41 4.28 -14.77
CA ALA A 306 9.43 3.55 -14.00
C ALA A 306 10.81 4.15 -14.28
N ARG A 307 11.82 3.84 -13.47
CA ARG A 307 13.19 4.31 -13.79
C ARG A 307 13.71 3.77 -15.12
N THR A 308 13.21 2.63 -15.55
CA THR A 308 13.45 2.05 -16.89
C THR A 308 12.69 2.77 -18.01
N ASN A 309 12.04 3.90 -17.72
CA ASN A 309 11.15 4.66 -18.59
C ASN A 309 9.90 3.90 -19.07
N SER A 310 9.55 2.78 -18.41
CA SER A 310 8.30 2.08 -18.70
C SER A 310 7.09 2.94 -18.32
N VAL A 311 6.16 3.06 -19.26
CA VAL A 311 4.87 3.76 -19.15
C VAL A 311 3.69 2.77 -19.14
N ASP A 312 3.92 1.56 -18.65
CA ASP A 312 2.85 0.57 -18.51
C ASP A 312 1.80 1.08 -17.52
N PHE A 313 0.58 1.30 -18.04
CA PHE A 313 -0.54 1.88 -17.30
C PHE A 313 -0.94 1.03 -16.09
N ILE A 314 -0.98 -0.31 -16.25
CA ILE A 314 -1.43 -1.24 -15.21
C ILE A 314 -0.37 -1.35 -14.11
N PHE A 315 0.90 -1.55 -14.48
CA PHE A 315 1.98 -1.64 -13.49
C PHE A 315 2.27 -0.29 -12.83
N GLY A 316 2.05 0.82 -13.53
CA GLY A 316 2.29 2.17 -13.02
C GLY A 316 1.25 2.71 -12.03
N GLU A 317 0.12 2.03 -11.84
CA GLU A 317 -1.00 2.52 -11.02
C GLU A 317 -0.56 2.95 -9.61
N HIS A 318 0.10 2.07 -8.87
CA HIS A 318 0.54 2.31 -7.49
C HIS A 318 1.44 3.55 -7.37
N ARG A 319 2.44 3.67 -8.24
CA ARG A 319 3.35 4.83 -8.29
C ARG A 319 2.59 6.14 -8.49
N ASN A 320 1.61 6.12 -9.39
CA ASN A 320 0.92 7.31 -9.83
C ASN A 320 -0.13 7.76 -8.82
N ILE A 321 -0.88 6.85 -8.19
CA ILE A 321 -1.78 7.22 -7.10
C ILE A 321 -1.01 7.79 -5.91
N LEU A 322 0.16 7.23 -5.56
CA LEU A 322 1.01 7.79 -4.50
C LEU A 322 1.52 9.19 -4.85
N THR A 323 1.86 9.44 -6.12
CA THR A 323 2.28 10.78 -6.58
C THR A 323 1.12 11.77 -6.46
N VAL A 324 -0.09 11.39 -6.86
CA VAL A 324 -1.29 12.22 -6.67
C VAL A 324 -1.50 12.54 -5.19
N MET A 325 -1.41 11.53 -4.32
CA MET A 325 -1.53 11.72 -2.87
C MET A 325 -0.44 12.66 -2.33
N LEU A 326 0.81 12.48 -2.74
CA LEU A 326 1.92 13.34 -2.32
C LEU A 326 1.73 14.80 -2.74
N PHE A 327 1.24 15.03 -3.95
CA PHE A 327 1.09 16.37 -4.52
C PHE A 327 -0.19 17.07 -4.01
N LYS A 328 -1.25 16.30 -3.77
CA LYS A 328 -2.55 16.80 -3.29
C LYS A 328 -2.89 16.28 -1.89
N TRP A 329 -1.90 16.22 -1.00
CA TRP A 329 -2.08 15.69 0.35
C TRP A 329 -3.08 16.53 1.16
N PRO A 330 -4.10 15.91 1.78
CA PRO A 330 -5.15 16.65 2.45
C PRO A 330 -4.75 17.11 3.86
N GLU A 331 -5.56 17.98 4.43
CA GLU A 331 -5.45 18.34 5.85
C GLU A 331 -5.95 17.22 6.77
N ARG A 332 -6.97 16.48 6.33
CA ARG A 332 -7.60 15.37 7.04
C ARG A 332 -7.65 14.13 6.16
N LEU A 333 -7.37 12.98 6.76
CA LEU A 333 -7.58 11.67 6.17
C LEU A 333 -8.98 11.14 6.50
N MET A 334 -9.53 10.35 5.58
CA MET A 334 -10.85 9.76 5.73
C MET A 334 -10.74 8.32 6.19
N ASP A 335 -11.46 8.04 7.27
CA ASP A 335 -11.69 6.70 7.78
C ASP A 335 -12.74 5.96 6.93
N GLY A 336 -12.74 4.63 6.98
CA GLY A 336 -13.66 3.78 6.23
C GLY A 336 -13.19 3.36 4.83
N PRO A 337 -14.12 2.97 3.93
CA PRO A 337 -15.57 3.16 3.99
C PRO A 337 -16.30 2.30 5.03
N PHE A 338 -17.28 2.90 5.70
CA PHE A 338 -18.40 2.29 6.42
C PHE A 338 -19.60 2.03 5.49
N PHE A 339 -19.57 0.92 4.78
CA PHE A 339 -20.53 0.64 3.71
C PHE A 339 -22.02 0.67 4.11
N SER A 340 -22.36 0.48 5.39
CA SER A 340 -23.72 0.68 5.92
C SER A 340 -24.21 2.14 5.82
N GLU A 341 -23.29 3.10 5.81
CA GLU A 341 -23.55 4.53 5.85
C GLU A 341 -23.26 5.19 4.50
N GLU A 342 -22.19 4.81 3.80
CA GLU A 342 -21.81 5.54 2.57
C GLU A 342 -22.44 5.02 1.28
N LEU A 343 -22.91 3.76 1.23
CA LEU A 343 -23.48 3.18 0.01
C LEU A 343 -24.97 3.41 -0.19
N THR A 344 -25.67 3.95 0.80
CA THR A 344 -27.10 4.30 0.67
C THR A 344 -27.36 5.34 -0.43
N LEU A 345 -26.29 5.95 -0.97
CA LEU A 345 -26.31 7.01 -1.97
C LEU A 345 -25.73 6.61 -3.34
N ILE A 346 -25.22 5.39 -3.52
CA ILE A 346 -24.88 4.91 -4.87
C ILE A 346 -26.21 4.55 -5.55
N PRO A 347 -26.61 5.23 -6.64
CA PRO A 347 -27.87 4.95 -7.31
C PRO A 347 -27.96 3.46 -7.63
N ASN A 348 -29.07 2.84 -7.25
CA ASN A 348 -29.39 1.42 -7.48
C ASN A 348 -28.77 0.86 -8.77
N ILE A 349 -27.64 0.18 -8.64
CA ILE A 349 -27.27 -0.92 -9.56
C ILE A 349 -28.20 -2.14 -9.25
N PHE A 350 -28.98 -2.08 -8.16
CA PHE A 350 -29.88 -3.11 -7.66
C PHE A 350 -31.32 -3.09 -8.23
N THR A 351 -31.50 -2.79 -9.51
CA THR A 351 -32.74 -3.16 -10.22
C THR A 351 -32.41 -3.80 -11.55
N GLY A 352 -32.00 -5.06 -11.49
CA GLY A 352 -31.67 -5.90 -12.65
C GLY A 352 -31.90 -7.38 -12.36
N ALA A 353 -32.98 -7.71 -11.66
CA ALA A 353 -33.52 -9.06 -11.59
C ALA A 353 -35.04 -8.95 -11.52
N SER A 354 -35.68 -9.03 -12.68
CA SER A 354 -37.09 -9.39 -12.84
C SER A 354 -37.16 -10.78 -13.45
#